data_AF-A0A7D9IHQ4-F1
#
_entry.id   AF-A0A7D9IHQ4-F1
#
_cell.length_a   1.000
_cell.length_b   1.000
_cell.length_c   1.000
_cell.angle_alpha   90.00
_cell.angle_beta   90.00
_cell.angle_gamma   90.00
#
_symmetry.space_group_name_H-M   'P 1'
#
loop_
_entity.id
_entity.type
_entity.pdbx_description
1 polymer ?
#
loop_
_entity_poly.entity_id
_entity_poly.type
_entity_poly.pdbx_seq_one_letter_code
_entity_poly.pdbx_strand_id
1 'polypeptide(L)'
;MQEIWRAGLDWDDNLPSDLATKWKNWATELSQLSHVALPRCLRLANPNKMELHLFSDASKDAYASVAYLVCQYEDDSPTSRLVASKCRVAPTKAMTIPRLELMGAILSSRLAQSLLKVLTVDRVIFWTDSENVWYW
;
A
#
# COMPACT_ATOMS: atom_id res chain seq x y z
N MET A 1 -1.88 -16.25 -7.70
CA MET A 1 -0.69 -16.99 -7.21
C MET A 1 -0.99 -17.75 -5.92
N GLN A 2 -1.50 -17.10 -4.85
CA GLN A 2 -2.02 -17.82 -3.66
C GLN A 2 -3.16 -18.80 -4.01
N GLU A 3 -3.98 -18.48 -5.01
CA GLU A 3 -5.00 -19.40 -5.56
C GLU A 3 -4.40 -20.68 -6.15
N ILE A 4 -3.23 -20.61 -6.81
CA ILE A 4 -2.55 -21.78 -7.38
C ILE A 4 -2.08 -22.70 -6.26
N TRP A 5 -1.52 -22.14 -5.18
CA TRP A 5 -1.14 -22.92 -3.99
C TRP A 5 -2.35 -23.58 -3.32
N ARG A 6 -3.51 -22.90 -3.29
CA ARG A 6 -4.76 -23.46 -2.77
C ARG A 6 -5.32 -24.59 -3.65
N ALA A 7 -4.97 -24.63 -4.93
CA ALA A 7 -5.39 -25.68 -5.85
C ALA A 7 -4.68 -27.03 -5.58
N GLY A 8 -3.61 -27.04 -4.77
CA GLY A 8 -2.92 -28.28 -4.38
C GLY A 8 -2.22 -29.00 -5.53
N LEU A 9 -1.75 -28.23 -6.53
CA LEU A 9 -1.06 -28.74 -7.71
C LEU A 9 0.40 -29.09 -7.38
N ASP A 10 0.91 -30.16 -7.97
CA ASP A 10 2.32 -30.48 -7.98
C ASP A 10 3.09 -29.59 -8.97
N TRP A 11 4.42 -29.58 -8.88
CA TRP A 11 5.27 -28.66 -9.65
C TRP A 11 5.12 -28.80 -11.16
N ASP A 12 4.93 -30.03 -11.65
CA ASP A 12 4.83 -30.35 -13.07
C ASP A 12 3.38 -30.44 -13.58
N ASP A 13 2.40 -30.17 -12.71
CA ASP A 13 0.99 -30.20 -13.08
C ASP A 13 0.63 -29.00 -13.98
N ASN A 14 -0.20 -29.27 -14.98
CA ASN A 14 -0.76 -28.22 -15.80
C ASN A 14 -1.72 -27.34 -14.98
N LEU A 15 -1.58 -26.02 -15.09
CA LEU A 15 -2.50 -25.10 -14.44
C LEU A 15 -3.92 -25.25 -15.07
N PRO A 16 -4.96 -25.24 -14.23
CA PRO A 16 -6.33 -25.02 -14.67
C PRO A 16 -6.44 -23.80 -15.60
N SER A 17 -7.30 -23.90 -16.62
CA SER A 17 -7.37 -22.91 -17.71
C SER A 17 -7.69 -21.50 -17.22
N ASP A 18 -8.50 -21.36 -16.18
CA ASP A 18 -8.83 -20.11 -15.52
C ASP A 18 -7.61 -19.47 -14.84
N LEU A 19 -6.86 -20.26 -14.06
CA LEU A 19 -5.64 -19.80 -13.38
C LEU A 19 -4.53 -19.47 -14.37
N ALA A 20 -4.38 -20.27 -15.43
CA ALA A 20 -3.44 -20.02 -16.50
C ALA A 20 -3.74 -18.70 -17.23
N THR A 21 -5.02 -18.41 -17.47
CA THR A 21 -5.44 -17.15 -18.10
C THR A 21 -5.16 -15.96 -17.20
N LYS A 22 -5.53 -16.03 -15.91
CA LYS A 22 -5.21 -14.98 -14.93
C LYS A 22 -3.71 -14.72 -14.84
N TRP A 23 -2.91 -15.79 -14.80
CA TRP A 23 -1.45 -15.69 -14.77
C TRP A 23 -0.88 -14.98 -16.00
N LYS A 24 -1.33 -15.38 -17.19
CA LYS A 24 -0.90 -14.75 -18.45
C LYS A 24 -1.26 -13.27 -18.48
N ASN A 25 -2.49 -12.91 -18.10
CA ASN A 25 -2.92 -11.51 -18.04
C ASN A 25 -2.02 -10.68 -17.10
N TRP A 26 -1.82 -11.16 -15.88
CA TRP A 26 -0.92 -10.50 -14.92
C TRP A 26 0.51 -10.36 -15.47
N ALA A 27 1.05 -11.39 -16.11
CA ALA A 27 2.38 -11.34 -16.72
C ALA A 27 2.46 -10.31 -17.85
N THR A 28 1.39 -10.15 -18.65
CA THR A 28 1.35 -9.10 -19.68
C THR A 28 1.28 -7.70 -19.08
N GLU A 29 0.52 -7.50 -18.00
CA GLU A 29 0.45 -6.22 -17.29
C GLU A 29 1.81 -5.81 -16.69
N LEU A 30 2.66 -6.76 -16.31
CA LEU A 30 3.98 -6.48 -15.76
C LEU A 30 4.85 -5.63 -16.69
N SER A 31 4.72 -5.83 -18.00
CA SER A 31 5.43 -5.02 -19.01
C SER A 31 5.05 -3.54 -18.96
N GLN A 32 3.82 -3.23 -18.55
CA GLN A 32 3.29 -1.87 -18.45
C GLN A 32 3.94 -1.09 -17.29
N LEU A 33 4.53 -1.78 -16.31
CA LEU A 33 5.23 -1.11 -15.21
C LEU A 33 6.41 -0.26 -15.69
N SER A 34 6.98 -0.58 -16.86
CA SER A 34 8.05 0.22 -17.47
C SER A 34 7.59 1.64 -17.85
N HIS A 35 6.28 1.86 -18.00
CA HIS A 35 5.69 3.16 -18.31
C HIS A 35 5.27 3.95 -17.06
N VAL A 36 5.36 3.36 -15.87
CA VAL A 36 5.04 4.03 -14.61
C VAL A 36 6.23 4.90 -14.18
N ALA A 37 6.08 6.21 -14.30
CA ALA A 37 7.06 7.18 -13.85
C ALA A 37 6.59 7.87 -12.55
N LEU A 38 7.45 7.88 -11.53
CA LEU A 38 7.22 8.59 -10.28
C LEU A 38 8.28 9.68 -10.09
N PRO A 39 7.90 10.91 -9.69
CA PRO A 39 8.87 11.94 -9.36
C PRO A 39 9.80 11.50 -8.23
N ARG A 40 11.12 11.46 -8.49
CA ARG A 40 12.12 11.04 -7.49
C ARG A 40 12.26 12.04 -6.34
N CYS A 41 12.06 13.33 -6.61
CA CYS A 41 12.12 14.37 -5.58
C CYS A 41 10.80 14.44 -4.81
N LEU A 42 10.88 14.28 -3.49
CA LEU A 42 9.71 14.25 -2.60
C LEU A 42 9.15 15.66 -2.29
N ARG A 43 9.96 16.71 -2.48
CA ARG A 43 9.56 18.10 -2.20
C ARG A 43 10.32 19.08 -3.08
N LEU A 44 9.76 20.28 -3.23
CA LEU A 44 10.47 21.45 -3.75
C LEU A 44 11.33 22.07 -2.63
N ALA A 45 12.07 23.12 -2.96
CA ALA A 45 12.87 23.85 -1.98
C ALA A 45 11.97 24.56 -0.96
N ASN A 46 12.44 24.64 0.29
CA ASN A 46 11.86 25.46 1.37
C ASN A 46 10.33 25.29 1.57
N PRO A 47 9.83 24.07 1.88
CA PRO A 47 8.45 23.93 2.31
C PRO A 47 8.23 24.63 3.67
N ASN A 48 7.11 25.33 3.79
CA ASN A 48 6.66 25.95 5.04
C ASN A 48 6.16 24.92 6.05
N LYS A 49 5.53 23.86 5.54
CA LYS A 49 4.95 22.79 6.33
C LYS A 49 5.09 21.48 5.61
N MET A 50 5.43 20.43 6.35
CA MET A 50 5.59 19.06 5.86
C MET A 50 4.75 18.12 6.71
N GLU A 51 3.79 17.45 6.09
CA GLU A 51 2.92 16.47 6.75
C GLU A 51 3.07 15.10 6.07
N LEU A 52 3.11 14.05 6.88
CA LEU A 52 3.11 12.67 6.41
C LEU A 52 1.71 12.09 6.54
N HIS A 53 1.07 11.81 5.41
CA HIS A 53 -0.27 11.23 5.35
C HIS A 53 -0.16 9.75 5.01
N LEU A 54 -0.62 8.88 5.91
CA LEU A 54 -0.68 7.46 5.65
C LEU A 54 -2.12 7.00 5.51
N PHE A 55 -2.41 6.30 4.43
CA PHE A 55 -3.70 5.69 4.18
C PHE A 55 -3.55 4.19 4.38
N SER A 56 -4.50 3.56 5.08
CA SER A 56 -4.57 2.10 5.20
C SER A 56 -5.93 1.61 4.74
N ASP A 57 -5.90 0.52 3.98
CA ASP A 57 -7.06 -0.15 3.42
C ASP A 57 -6.86 -1.67 3.47
N ALA A 58 -7.95 -2.41 3.52
CA ALA A 58 -7.96 -3.85 3.53
C ALA A 58 -9.15 -4.44 2.76
N SER A 59 -8.86 -5.49 2.01
CA SER A 59 -9.84 -6.37 1.38
C SER A 59 -9.69 -7.80 1.87
N LYS A 60 -10.57 -8.69 1.40
CA LYS A 60 -10.45 -10.14 1.64
C LYS A 60 -9.15 -10.75 1.10
N ASP A 61 -8.50 -10.09 0.14
CA ASP A 61 -7.37 -10.63 -0.61
C ASP A 61 -6.03 -10.05 -0.12
N ALA A 62 -6.02 -8.81 0.36
CA ALA A 62 -4.82 -8.14 0.83
C ALA A 62 -5.16 -6.96 1.75
N TYR A 63 -4.19 -6.53 2.54
CA TYR A 63 -4.24 -5.28 3.28
C TYR A 63 -2.96 -4.48 3.04
N ALA A 64 -3.07 -3.16 3.00
CA ALA A 64 -1.99 -2.30 2.59
C ALA A 64 -1.99 -0.96 3.32
N SER A 65 -0.84 -0.29 3.26
CA SER A 65 -0.73 1.11 3.61
C SER A 65 0.16 1.84 2.62
N VAL A 66 -0.18 3.10 2.36
CA VAL A 66 0.55 4.00 1.48
C VAL A 66 0.80 5.32 2.20
N ALA A 67 2.02 5.85 2.06
CA ALA A 67 2.46 7.07 2.71
C ALA A 67 2.76 8.16 1.67
N TYR A 68 2.13 9.31 1.82
CA TYR A 68 2.34 10.51 1.03
C TYR A 68 2.98 11.60 1.88
N LEU A 69 3.98 12.28 1.32
CA LEU A 69 4.49 13.53 1.87
C LEU A 69 3.72 14.67 1.24
N VAL A 70 3.06 15.46 2.08
CA VAL A 70 2.32 16.65 1.69
C VAL A 70 3.11 17.86 2.18
N CYS A 71 3.55 18.69 1.24
CA CYS A 71 4.29 19.91 1.54
C CYS A 71 3.45 21.13 1.15
N GLN A 72 3.39 22.12 2.04
CA GLN A 72 2.85 23.45 1.76
C GLN A 72 4.00 24.44 1.58
N TYR A 73 3.81 25.43 0.71
CA TYR A 73 4.81 26.44 0.35
C TYR A 73 4.20 27.83 0.46
N GLU A 74 5.02 28.89 0.41
CA GLU A 74 4.56 30.28 0.52
C GLU A 74 3.64 30.71 -0.62
N ASP A 75 3.75 30.07 -1.79
CA ASP A 75 2.94 30.35 -2.97
C ASP A 75 1.60 29.60 -3.00
N ASP A 76 1.20 28.98 -1.89
CA ASP A 76 -0.02 28.18 -1.73
C ASP A 76 -0.17 27.03 -2.75
N SER A 77 0.93 26.52 -3.32
CA SER A 77 0.91 25.37 -4.23
C SER A 77 1.25 24.04 -3.52
N PRO A 78 0.31 23.38 -2.83
CA PRO A 78 0.62 22.16 -2.10
C PRO A 78 1.08 21.05 -3.04
N THR A 79 2.15 20.35 -2.67
CA THR A 79 2.60 19.16 -3.40
C THR A 79 2.37 17.91 -2.57
N SER A 80 1.79 16.89 -3.20
CA SER A 80 1.74 15.53 -2.65
C SER A 80 2.67 14.61 -3.45
N ARG A 81 3.48 13.81 -2.75
CA ARG A 81 4.39 12.82 -3.35
C ARG A 81 4.31 11.50 -2.62
N LEU A 82 4.22 10.40 -3.37
CA LEU A 82 4.29 9.05 -2.82
C LEU A 82 5.70 8.81 -2.27
N VAL A 83 5.79 8.50 -0.97
CA VAL A 83 7.07 8.24 -0.29
C VAL A 83 7.35 6.75 -0.24
N ALA A 84 6.36 5.98 0.20
CA ALA A 84 6.47 4.54 0.35
C ALA A 84 5.10 3.90 0.37
N SER A 85 5.04 2.63 0.01
CA SER A 85 3.87 1.78 0.21
C SER A 85 4.30 0.43 0.74
N LYS A 86 3.38 -0.25 1.42
CA LYS A 86 3.58 -1.60 1.92
C LYS A 86 2.26 -2.35 1.82
N CYS A 87 2.26 -3.46 1.11
CA CYS A 87 1.13 -4.36 1.01
C CYS A 87 1.47 -5.74 1.57
N ARG A 88 0.45 -6.47 2.00
CA ARG A 88 0.54 -7.87 2.41
C ARG A 88 -0.69 -8.61 1.92
N VAL A 89 -0.46 -9.79 1.33
CA VAL A 89 -1.54 -10.71 0.97
C VAL A 89 -2.22 -11.19 2.25
N ALA A 90 -3.55 -11.29 2.21
CA ALA A 90 -4.33 -11.78 3.34
C ALA A 90 -3.92 -13.22 3.69
N PRO A 91 -3.89 -13.60 4.97
CA PRO A 91 -3.52 -14.94 5.38
C PRO A 91 -4.39 -16.01 4.70
N THR A 92 -3.79 -17.18 4.44
CA THR A 92 -4.51 -18.30 3.80
C THR A 92 -5.70 -18.76 4.65
N LYS A 93 -5.55 -18.72 5.98
CA LYS A 93 -6.65 -18.91 6.94
C LYS A 93 -7.55 -17.68 6.93
N ALA A 94 -8.84 -17.89 6.69
CA ALA A 94 -9.83 -16.82 6.62
C ALA A 94 -9.81 -15.94 7.88
N MET A 95 -9.84 -14.63 7.65
CA MET A 95 -9.94 -13.60 8.67
C MET A 95 -11.10 -12.67 8.33
N THR A 96 -11.69 -12.05 9.35
CA THR A 96 -12.75 -11.07 9.16
C THR A 96 -12.18 -9.78 8.56
N ILE A 97 -12.99 -9.08 7.76
CA ILE A 97 -12.61 -7.79 7.17
C ILE A 97 -12.17 -6.78 8.25
N PRO A 98 -12.88 -6.58 9.38
CA PRO A 98 -12.45 -5.67 10.43
C PRO A 98 -11.05 -5.97 10.99
N ARG A 99 -10.69 -7.26 11.07
CA ARG A 99 -9.37 -7.65 11.55
C ARG A 99 -8.28 -7.36 10.52
N LEU A 100 -8.58 -7.51 9.23
CA LEU A 100 -7.66 -7.14 8.15
C LEU A 100 -7.49 -5.62 8.07
N GLU A 101 -8.55 -4.84 8.26
CA GLU A 101 -8.51 -3.37 8.37
C GLU A 101 -7.58 -2.93 9.52
N LEU A 102 -7.73 -3.53 10.71
CA LEU A 102 -6.82 -3.29 11.84
C LEU A 102 -5.37 -3.67 11.51
N MET A 103 -5.16 -4.77 10.79
CA MET A 103 -3.81 -5.15 10.34
C MET A 103 -3.23 -4.14 9.35
N GLY A 104 -4.07 -3.53 8.50
CA GLY A 104 -3.73 -2.38 7.65
C GLY A 104 -3.28 -1.18 8.48
N ALA A 105 -4.01 -0.83 9.54
CA ALA A 105 -3.65 0.27 10.44
C ALA A 105 -2.32 0.00 11.19
N ILE A 106 -2.10 -1.23 11.67
CA ILE A 106 -0.82 -1.63 12.28
C ILE A 106 0.32 -1.53 11.26
N LEU A 107 0.07 -1.93 10.01
CA LEU A 107 1.05 -1.82 8.93
C LEU A 107 1.42 -0.36 8.67
N SER A 108 0.43 0.52 8.67
CA SER A 108 0.58 1.97 8.54
C SER A 108 1.43 2.56 9.67
N SER A 109 1.12 2.24 10.92
CA SER A 109 1.91 2.68 12.09
C SER A 109 3.38 2.27 12.00
N ARG A 110 3.66 1.02 11.61
CA ARG A 110 5.03 0.52 11.42
C ARG A 110 5.75 1.19 10.24
N LEU A 111 5.01 1.50 9.17
CA LEU A 111 5.56 2.23 8.03
C LEU A 111 5.95 3.65 8.45
N ALA A 112 5.07 4.36 9.17
CA ALA A 112 5.37 5.68 9.71
C ALA A 112 6.62 5.66 10.61
N GLN A 113 6.71 4.72 11.56
CA GLN A 113 7.90 4.59 12.43
C GLN A 113 9.20 4.39 11.64
N SER A 114 9.15 3.71 10.49
CA SER A 114 10.33 3.52 9.64
C SER A 114 10.68 4.81 8.88
N LEU A 115 9.68 5.52 8.38
CA LEU A 115 9.86 6.77 7.64
C LEU A 115 10.35 7.91 8.52
N LEU A 116 9.83 8.04 9.74
CA LEU A 116 10.22 9.09 10.70
C LEU A 116 11.66 8.97 11.21
N LYS A 117 12.34 7.84 10.96
CA LYS A 117 13.78 7.71 11.23
C LYS A 117 14.63 8.46 10.22
N VAL A 118 14.08 8.76 9.04
CA VAL A 118 14.80 9.35 7.90
C VAL A 118 14.19 10.69 7.48
N LEU A 119 12.90 10.91 7.75
CA LEU A 119 12.16 12.11 7.41
C LEU A 119 11.76 12.88 8.67
N THR A 120 12.03 14.18 8.66
CA THR A 120 11.49 15.13 9.64
C THR A 120 10.24 15.78 9.06
N VAL A 121 9.13 15.68 9.78
CA VAL A 121 7.83 16.23 9.40
C VAL A 121 7.16 16.88 10.61
N ASP A 122 6.31 17.87 10.37
CA ASP A 122 5.59 18.61 11.43
C ASP A 122 4.43 17.79 12.00
N ARG A 123 3.81 16.96 11.16
CA ARG A 123 2.64 16.17 11.54
C ARG A 123 2.60 14.84 10.80
N VAL A 124 2.04 13.84 11.47
CA VAL A 124 1.69 12.55 10.87
C VAL A 124 0.20 12.35 11.01
N ILE A 125 -0.47 11.98 9.93
CA ILE A 125 -1.92 11.75 9.89
C ILE A 125 -2.18 10.36 9.34
N PHE A 126 -3.01 9.60 10.05
CA PHE A 126 -3.44 8.26 9.65
C PHE A 126 -4.89 8.31 9.17
N TRP A 127 -5.12 7.79 7.98
CA TRP A 127 -6.41 7.74 7.30
C TRP A 127 -6.84 6.29 7.13
N THR A 128 -8.09 6.03 7.49
CA THR A 128 -8.78 4.77 7.23
C THR A 128 -10.27 5.05 7.12
N ASP A 129 -10.94 4.31 6.24
CA ASP A 129 -12.39 4.31 6.03
C ASP A 129 -13.13 3.27 6.89
N SER A 130 -12.39 2.49 7.70
CA SER A 130 -12.98 1.54 8.65
C SER A 130 -13.41 2.23 9.95
N GLU A 131 -14.72 2.34 10.16
CA GLU A 131 -15.29 2.76 11.44
C GLU A 131 -14.83 1.85 12.59
N ASN A 132 -14.72 0.54 12.36
CA ASN A 132 -14.29 -0.41 13.39
C ASN A 132 -12.88 -0.11 13.89
N VAL A 133 -11.96 0.25 12.99
CA VAL A 133 -10.60 0.62 13.35
C VAL A 133 -10.56 1.91 14.16
N TRP A 134 -11.48 2.86 13.93
CA TRP A 134 -11.54 4.09 14.71
C TRP A 134 -11.91 3.86 16.18
N TYR A 135 -12.72 2.84 16.46
CA TYR A 135 -13.17 2.50 17.81
C TYR A 135 -12.21 1.59 18.60
N TRP A 136 -11.15 1.08 17.96
CA TRP A 136 -10.20 0.12 18.55
C TRP A 136 -8.92 0.75 19.08
#